data_AF-A0AAW0PLT6-F1
#
_entry.id   AF-A0AAW0PLT6-F1
#
_cell.length_a   1.000
_cell.length_b   1.000
_cell.length_c   1.000
_cell.angle_alpha   90.00
_cell.angle_beta   90.00
_cell.angle_gamma   90.00
#
_symmetry.space_group_name_H-M   'P 1'
#
loop_
_entity.id
_entity.type
_entity.pdbx_description
1 polymer ?
#
loop_
_entity_poly.entity_id
_entity_poly.type
_entity_poly.pdbx_seq_one_letter_code
_entity_poly.pdbx_strand_id
1 'polypeptide(L)'
;MEKLGMLATAPQPMCQWCSKNRNHFLHCTTANGVCNVWNEENYLTFDGRTFDFDGNCSYYLVKEIIPEYNLTISVTKEDCEYSGDSKFCFHSLNVGFKSDMVLIKQSNSSGTVQKQVYVNGKQVYPAYKNEAILITGTDIVVNVEIPEIKTEVVYRDSSISVELPQSLIGKNTEGQCGMLNLLKYP
;
A
#
# COMPACT_ATOMS: atom_id res chain seq x y z
N MET A 1 -2.35 13.82 -42.54
CA MET A 1 -1.24 14.70 -42.10
C MET A 1 -1.91 15.87 -41.39
N GLU A 2 -1.79 16.12 -40.09
CA GLU A 2 -0.87 15.67 -39.05
C GLU A 2 -1.64 15.43 -37.74
N LYS A 3 -1.13 14.48 -36.96
CA LYS A 3 -1.43 14.31 -35.53
C LYS A 3 -0.60 15.34 -34.75
N LEU A 4 -1.22 16.04 -33.81
CA LEU A 4 -0.63 16.56 -32.58
C LEU A 4 -1.80 16.62 -31.58
N GLY A 5 -1.83 15.99 -30.42
CA GLY A 5 -0.79 15.38 -29.59
C GLY A 5 -1.35 15.55 -28.18
N MET A 6 -1.93 14.48 -27.61
CA MET A 6 -2.42 14.48 -26.24
C MET A 6 -1.22 14.68 -25.32
N LEU A 7 -1.02 15.90 -24.84
CA LEU A 7 -0.07 16.19 -23.77
C LEU A 7 -0.60 15.53 -22.51
N ALA A 8 0.22 14.61 -21.98
CA ALA A 8 -0.01 13.89 -20.74
C ALA A 8 -0.46 14.86 -19.63
N THR A 9 -1.63 14.59 -19.06
CA THR A 9 -2.09 15.26 -17.85
C THR A 9 -1.13 14.91 -16.72
N ALA A 10 -0.48 15.90 -16.14
CA ALA A 10 0.26 15.77 -14.89
C ALA A 10 -0.62 15.09 -13.81
N PRO A 11 -0.05 14.26 -12.92
CA PRO A 11 -0.82 13.66 -11.83
C PRO A 11 -1.37 14.78 -10.96
N GLN A 12 -2.71 14.89 -10.93
CA GLN A 12 -3.42 15.83 -10.07
C GLN A 12 -3.05 15.52 -8.61
N PRO A 13 -2.76 16.52 -7.75
CA PRO A 13 -2.69 16.26 -6.31
C PRO A 13 -4.03 15.67 -5.87
N MET A 14 -3.97 14.49 -5.25
CA MET A 14 -5.15 13.75 -4.80
C MET A 14 -6.00 14.60 -3.84
N CYS A 15 -7.30 14.62 -4.13
CA CYS A 15 -8.34 15.55 -3.68
C CYS A 15 -8.22 16.08 -2.24
N GLN A 16 -8.01 17.39 -2.11
CA GLN A 16 -8.34 18.12 -0.88
C GLN A 16 -9.86 18.29 -0.79
N TRP A 17 -10.51 17.69 0.22
CA TRP A 17 -11.95 17.87 0.43
C TRP A 17 -12.21 19.16 1.20
N CYS A 18 -12.65 20.21 0.50
CA CYS A 18 -13.01 21.48 1.11
C CYS A 18 -14.53 21.64 1.20
N SER A 19 -15.04 21.91 2.42
CA SER A 19 -16.46 22.21 2.67
C SER A 19 -16.61 23.60 3.30
N LYS A 20 -17.70 24.29 2.98
CA LYS A 20 -18.07 25.54 3.65
C LYS A 20 -18.80 25.21 4.96
N ASN A 21 -18.30 25.73 6.09
CA ASN A 21 -19.05 25.63 7.34
C ASN A 21 -20.13 26.74 7.44
N ARG A 22 -21.01 26.64 8.45
CA ARG A 22 -22.09 27.63 8.70
C ARG A 22 -21.60 29.06 8.93
N ASN A 23 -20.31 29.24 9.24
CA ASN A 23 -19.67 30.53 9.46
C ASN A 23 -18.87 31.02 8.24
N HIS A 24 -19.11 30.44 7.04
CA HIS A 24 -18.39 30.75 5.80
C HIS A 24 -16.87 30.49 5.79
N PHE A 25 -16.34 29.71 6.74
CA PHE A 25 -14.95 29.25 6.68
C PHE A 25 -14.83 28.02 5.78
N LEU A 26 -13.74 27.98 5.00
CA LEU A 26 -13.34 26.82 4.22
C LEU A 26 -12.66 25.83 5.18
N HIS A 27 -13.27 24.65 5.39
CA HIS A 27 -12.65 23.55 6.12
C HIS A 27 -12.15 22.52 5.12
N CYS A 28 -10.82 22.39 5.01
CA CYS A 28 -10.18 21.45 4.11
C CYS A 28 -9.56 20.31 4.94
N THR A 29 -10.00 19.08 4.69
CA THR A 29 -9.40 17.90 5.32
C THR A 29 -8.17 17.51 4.51
N THR A 30 -7.06 17.21 5.19
CA THR A 30 -5.87 16.66 4.53
C THR A 30 -6.20 15.30 3.90
N ALA A 31 -5.89 15.16 2.61
CA ALA A 31 -6.10 13.93 1.86
C ALA A 31 -5.23 12.78 2.40
N ASN A 32 -5.64 11.54 2.12
CA ASN A 32 -4.80 10.37 2.31
C ASN A 32 -3.84 10.23 1.13
N GLY A 33 -2.61 9.80 1.39
CA GLY A 33 -1.68 9.43 0.35
C GLY A 33 -1.84 7.95 0.00
N VAL A 34 -1.88 7.65 -1.29
CA VAL A 34 -1.95 6.28 -1.79
C VAL A 34 -0.68 5.97 -2.56
N CYS A 35 -0.04 4.86 -2.20
CA CYS A 35 1.05 4.25 -2.94
C CYS A 35 0.54 2.95 -3.56
N ASN A 36 0.92 2.68 -4.81
CA ASN A 36 0.53 1.46 -5.50
C ASN A 36 1.74 0.75 -6.09
N VAL A 37 1.70 -0.57 -6.08
CA VAL A 37 2.60 -1.44 -6.81
C VAL A 37 1.75 -2.34 -7.69
N TRP A 38 2.03 -2.41 -8.99
CA TRP A 38 1.34 -3.31 -9.92
C TRP A 38 2.35 -3.96 -10.86
N ASN A 39 2.01 -5.14 -11.38
CA ASN A 39 2.91 -5.93 -12.24
C ASN A 39 4.33 -6.14 -11.64
N GLU A 40 4.43 -6.22 -10.30
CA GLU A 40 5.62 -6.29 -9.41
C GLU A 40 6.63 -5.16 -9.50
N GLU A 41 6.79 -4.58 -10.67
CA GLU A 41 7.89 -3.70 -10.97
C GLU A 41 7.44 -2.26 -11.07
N ASN A 42 6.15 -1.99 -11.29
CA ASN A 42 5.66 -0.64 -11.50
C ASN A 42 5.17 -0.07 -10.16
N TYR A 43 5.76 1.05 -9.74
CA TYR A 43 5.45 1.73 -8.49
C TYR A 43 4.82 3.09 -8.79
N LEU A 44 3.85 3.49 -7.97
CA LEU A 44 3.35 4.86 -7.84
C LEU A 44 3.56 5.29 -6.39
N THR A 45 4.40 6.31 -6.19
CA THR A 45 4.70 6.87 -4.87
C THR A 45 3.54 7.74 -4.35
N PHE A 46 3.58 8.07 -3.06
CA PHE A 46 2.60 8.99 -2.45
C PHE A 46 2.56 10.37 -3.12
N ASP A 47 3.68 10.81 -3.70
CA ASP A 47 3.79 12.09 -4.38
C ASP A 47 3.52 12.02 -5.89
N GLY A 48 2.95 10.90 -6.36
CA GLY A 48 2.47 10.73 -7.72
C GLY A 48 3.55 10.41 -8.75
N ARG A 49 4.75 10.02 -8.33
CA ARG A 49 5.84 9.61 -9.23
C ARG A 49 5.72 8.14 -9.57
N THR A 50 5.89 7.82 -10.84
CA THR A 50 5.97 6.45 -11.31
C THR A 50 7.41 6.05 -11.57
N PHE A 51 7.79 4.84 -11.18
CA PHE A 51 9.08 4.26 -11.53
C PHE A 51 8.99 2.74 -11.60
N ASP A 52 9.93 2.15 -12.33
CA ASP A 52 10.08 0.71 -12.42
C ASP A 52 11.23 0.22 -11.52
N PHE A 53 11.02 -0.88 -10.81
CA PHE A 53 12.02 -1.51 -9.97
C PHE A 53 11.87 -3.03 -9.96
N ASP A 54 12.84 -3.70 -10.55
CA ASP A 54 12.95 -5.17 -10.60
C ASP A 54 14.12 -5.64 -9.74
N GLY A 55 13.85 -5.87 -8.46
CA GLY A 55 14.84 -6.37 -7.52
C GLY A 55 14.36 -7.66 -6.85
N ASN A 56 15.21 -8.68 -6.83
CA ASN A 56 14.97 -9.94 -6.13
C ASN A 56 15.56 -9.87 -4.70
N CYS A 57 14.83 -9.23 -3.79
CA CYS A 57 15.15 -9.14 -2.36
C CYS A 57 13.92 -8.69 -1.56
N SER A 58 14.11 -8.39 -0.28
CA SER A 58 13.13 -7.75 0.58
C SER A 58 13.33 -6.23 0.63
N TYR A 59 12.25 -5.47 0.46
CA TYR A 59 12.28 -4.00 0.44
C TYR A 59 11.14 -3.42 1.25
N TYR A 60 11.39 -2.27 1.88
CA TYR A 60 10.33 -1.48 2.50
C TYR A 60 9.57 -0.70 1.42
N LEU A 61 8.26 -0.92 1.34
CA LEU A 61 7.36 0.01 0.67
C LEU A 61 7.23 1.26 1.52
N VAL A 62 6.98 1.07 2.81
CA VAL A 62 6.88 2.13 3.82
C VAL A 62 7.59 1.68 5.09
N LYS A 63 8.39 2.57 5.66
CA LYS A 63 8.91 2.47 7.02
C LYS A 63 8.88 3.86 7.64
N GLU A 64 8.58 3.92 8.93
CA GLU A 64 8.69 5.19 9.65
C GLU A 64 10.14 5.65 9.78
N ILE A 65 10.37 6.95 9.56
CA ILE A 65 11.67 7.59 9.81
C ILE A 65 11.91 7.69 11.32
N ILE A 66 10.90 8.19 12.04
CA ILE A 66 10.83 8.24 13.50
C ILE A 66 9.75 7.25 13.94
N PRO A 67 10.09 6.19 14.70
CA PRO A 67 9.16 5.10 15.01
C PRO A 67 8.14 5.50 16.08
N GLU A 68 7.12 6.27 15.70
CA GLU A 68 6.01 6.69 16.57
C GLU A 68 5.02 5.53 16.77
N TYR A 69 4.69 4.83 15.68
CA TYR A 69 3.79 3.68 15.69
C TYR A 69 4.52 2.36 15.43
N ASN A 70 5.80 2.40 15.07
CA ASN A 70 6.56 1.28 14.53
C ASN A 70 5.91 0.71 13.26
N LEU A 71 5.34 1.57 12.42
CA LEU A 71 4.72 1.14 11.17
C LEU A 71 5.80 0.70 10.16
N THR A 72 5.68 -0.53 9.69
CA THR A 72 6.50 -1.06 8.60
C THR A 72 5.63 -1.82 7.61
N ILE A 73 5.85 -1.60 6.32
CA ILE A 73 5.19 -2.32 5.23
C ILE A 73 6.30 -2.71 4.26
N SER A 74 6.55 -4.00 4.13
CA SER A 74 7.63 -4.52 3.29
C SER A 74 7.15 -5.69 2.43
N VAL A 75 7.78 -5.82 1.27
CA VAL A 75 7.54 -6.90 0.33
C VAL A 75 8.82 -7.68 0.12
N THR A 76 8.68 -8.98 -0.10
CA THR A 76 9.77 -9.86 -0.54
C THR A 76 9.42 -10.36 -1.93
N LYS A 77 10.26 -10.01 -2.91
CA LYS A 77 10.23 -10.59 -4.25
C LYS A 77 11.27 -11.71 -4.30
N GLU A 78 10.85 -12.88 -4.73
CA GLU A 78 11.70 -14.02 -5.05
C GLU A 78 11.35 -14.50 -6.45
N ASP A 79 12.29 -15.13 -7.15
CA ASP A 79 12.02 -15.67 -8.49
C ASP A 79 10.99 -16.81 -8.35
N CYS A 80 9.85 -16.64 -9.00
CA CYS A 80 8.79 -17.64 -9.01
C CYS A 80 8.74 -18.32 -10.38
N GLU A 81 8.89 -19.64 -10.40
CA GLU A 81 8.69 -20.44 -11.60
C GLU A 81 7.18 -20.61 -11.86
N TYR A 82 6.54 -19.60 -12.44
CA TYR A 82 5.14 -19.72 -12.89
C TYR A 82 5.06 -20.17 -14.35
N SER A 83 4.24 -21.19 -14.58
CA SER A 83 3.72 -21.59 -15.89
C SER A 83 2.30 -21.01 -16.07
N GLY A 84 2.18 -19.69 -16.23
CA GLY A 84 0.91 -18.99 -16.48
C GLY A 84 1.04 -17.46 -16.63
N ASP A 85 -0.02 -16.79 -17.11
CA ASP A 85 -0.03 -15.36 -17.49
C ASP A 85 0.11 -14.36 -16.33
N SER A 86 0.01 -14.79 -15.08
CA SER A 86 0.16 -13.89 -13.92
C SER A 86 1.63 -13.74 -13.56
N LYS A 87 2.22 -12.61 -13.94
CA LYS A 87 3.60 -12.29 -13.56
C LYS A 87 3.74 -11.96 -12.06
N PHE A 88 2.71 -11.39 -11.42
CA PHE A 88 2.75 -10.79 -10.08
C PHE A 88 3.18 -11.74 -8.93
N CYS A 89 4.49 -11.93 -8.73
CA CYS A 89 5.04 -12.76 -7.66
C CYS A 89 5.78 -11.99 -6.56
N PHE A 90 5.02 -11.27 -5.73
CA PHE A 90 5.53 -11.04 -4.38
C PHE A 90 5.36 -12.32 -3.56
N HIS A 91 6.49 -12.91 -3.13
CA HIS A 91 6.50 -14.07 -2.26
C HIS A 91 5.77 -13.78 -0.95
N SER A 92 6.01 -12.60 -0.37
CA SER A 92 5.30 -12.18 0.82
C SER A 92 5.15 -10.66 0.96
N LEU A 93 4.09 -10.26 1.66
CA LEU A 93 3.84 -8.91 2.17
C LEU A 93 3.83 -8.98 3.70
N ASN A 94 4.59 -8.10 4.34
CA ASN A 94 4.63 -7.92 5.78
C ASN A 94 4.07 -6.55 6.16
N VAL A 95 3.18 -6.52 7.15
CA VAL A 95 2.65 -5.29 7.75
C VAL A 95 2.89 -5.36 9.26
N GLY A 96 3.80 -4.52 9.76
CA GLY A 96 4.08 -4.36 11.17
C GLY A 96 3.45 -3.08 11.73
N PHE A 97 2.83 -3.17 12.90
CA PHE A 97 2.30 -2.03 13.64
C PHE A 97 2.42 -2.29 15.14
N LYS A 98 3.12 -1.42 15.87
CA LYS A 98 3.50 -1.62 17.27
C LYS A 98 4.19 -2.98 17.46
N SER A 99 3.54 -3.90 18.17
CA SER A 99 4.03 -5.26 18.41
C SER A 99 3.40 -6.31 17.49
N ASP A 100 2.35 -5.95 16.75
CA ASP A 100 1.66 -6.87 15.85
C ASP A 100 2.37 -6.93 14.49
N MET A 101 2.46 -8.15 13.96
CA MET A 101 3.05 -8.44 12.66
C MET A 101 2.10 -9.31 11.86
N VAL A 102 1.63 -8.78 10.73
CA VAL A 102 0.87 -9.49 9.71
C VAL A 102 1.82 -9.95 8.62
N LEU A 103 1.76 -11.21 8.25
CA LEU A 103 2.52 -11.81 7.15
C LEU A 103 1.54 -12.49 6.20
N ILE A 104 1.53 -12.03 4.96
CA ILE A 104 0.73 -12.61 3.87
C ILE A 104 1.70 -13.28 2.91
N LYS A 105 1.59 -14.60 2.78
CA LYS A 105 2.38 -15.40 1.85
C LYS A 105 1.53 -15.88 0.69
N GLN A 106 2.09 -15.87 -0.51
CA GLN A 106 1.52 -16.62 -1.62
C GLN A 106 2.01 -18.07 -1.55
N SER A 107 1.08 -19.02 -1.68
CA SER A 107 1.38 -20.44 -1.81
C SER A 107 0.69 -20.98 -3.04
N ASN A 108 1.42 -21.73 -3.87
CA ASN A 108 0.83 -22.44 -5.00
C ASN A 108 0.41 -23.84 -4.52
N SER A 109 -0.90 -24.07 -4.46
CA SER A 109 -1.46 -25.41 -4.30
C SER A 109 -2.23 -25.75 -5.57
N SER A 110 -1.71 -26.73 -6.32
CA SER A 110 -2.40 -27.34 -7.46
C SER A 110 -2.81 -26.36 -8.58
N GLY A 111 -1.99 -25.33 -8.85
CA GLY A 111 -2.22 -24.38 -9.95
C GLY A 111 -3.15 -23.21 -9.58
N THR A 112 -3.61 -23.13 -8.33
CA THR A 112 -4.32 -21.97 -7.78
C THR A 112 -3.40 -21.25 -6.79
N VAL A 113 -3.19 -19.95 -7.00
CA VAL A 113 -2.49 -19.09 -6.03
C VAL A 113 -3.41 -18.89 -4.84
N GLN A 114 -2.98 -19.35 -3.67
CA GLN A 114 -3.68 -19.12 -2.40
C GLN A 114 -2.89 -18.15 -1.53
N LYS A 115 -3.61 -17.26 -0.84
CA LYS A 115 -3.02 -16.36 0.15
C LYS A 115 -3.13 -16.97 1.53
N GLN A 116 -1.99 -17.16 2.19
CA GLN A 116 -1.91 -17.60 3.57
C GLN A 116 -1.61 -16.38 4.45
N VAL A 117 -2.49 -16.11 5.42
CA VAL A 117 -2.36 -14.94 6.30
C VAL A 117 -2.05 -15.37 7.72
N TYR A 118 -0.98 -14.82 8.26
CA TYR A 118 -0.49 -15.04 9.62
C TYR A 118 -0.48 -13.73 10.40
N VAL A 119 -0.89 -13.79 11.67
CA VAL A 119 -0.69 -12.71 12.64
C VAL A 119 0.12 -13.25 13.79
N ASN A 120 1.27 -12.63 14.06
CA ASN A 120 2.22 -13.05 15.10
C ASN A 120 2.57 -14.56 15.01
N GLY A 121 2.73 -15.07 13.78
CA GLY A 121 3.06 -16.47 13.49
C GLY A 121 1.88 -17.45 13.50
N LYS A 122 0.68 -17.03 13.92
CA LYS A 122 -0.52 -17.88 13.89
C LYS A 122 -1.31 -17.62 12.61
N GLN A 123 -1.74 -18.68 11.92
CA GLN A 123 -2.59 -18.56 10.73
C GLN A 123 -4.02 -18.12 11.12
N VAL A 124 -4.56 -17.11 10.45
CA VAL A 124 -5.82 -16.43 10.84
C VAL A 124 -6.81 -16.15 9.69
N TYR A 125 -6.51 -16.60 8.48
CA TYR A 125 -7.38 -16.44 7.31
C TYR A 125 -8.78 -17.08 7.52
N PRO A 126 -9.90 -16.50 7.02
CA PRO A 126 -10.02 -15.32 6.14
C PRO A 126 -10.27 -13.99 6.85
N ALA A 127 -10.51 -14.00 8.16
CA ALA A 127 -10.82 -12.79 8.91
C ALA A 127 -10.15 -12.84 10.29
N TYR A 128 -9.62 -11.70 10.70
CA TYR A 128 -8.97 -11.53 11.99
C TYR A 128 -9.29 -10.15 12.55
N LYS A 129 -9.46 -10.04 13.86
CA LYS A 129 -9.62 -8.76 14.53
C LYS A 129 -9.00 -8.82 15.92
N ASN A 130 -8.16 -7.85 16.24
CA ASN A 130 -7.77 -7.52 17.61
C ASN A 130 -7.99 -6.02 17.85
N GLU A 131 -7.38 -5.45 18.89
CA GLU A 131 -7.50 -4.02 19.20
C GLU A 131 -6.78 -3.12 18.19
N ALA A 132 -5.74 -3.62 17.51
CA ALA A 132 -4.86 -2.85 16.64
C ALA A 132 -5.15 -3.04 15.14
N ILE A 133 -5.55 -4.25 14.74
CA ILE A 133 -5.60 -4.71 13.35
C ILE A 133 -6.94 -5.40 13.08
N LEU A 134 -7.53 -5.06 11.94
CA LEU A 134 -8.64 -5.78 11.32
C LEU A 134 -8.17 -6.32 9.97
N ILE A 135 -8.36 -7.61 9.74
CA ILE A 135 -8.06 -8.27 8.47
C ILE A 135 -9.35 -8.87 7.93
N THR A 136 -9.62 -8.61 6.66
CA THR A 136 -10.67 -9.27 5.90
C THR A 136 -10.10 -9.72 4.57
N GLY A 137 -10.64 -10.79 3.99
CA GLY A 137 -10.17 -11.19 2.68
C GLY A 137 -10.88 -12.39 2.07
N THR A 138 -10.46 -12.64 0.85
CA THR A 138 -10.74 -13.80 0.02
C THR A 138 -9.43 -14.30 -0.57
N ASP A 139 -9.46 -15.34 -1.41
CA ASP A 139 -8.26 -15.86 -2.05
C ASP A 139 -7.63 -14.81 -3.01
N ILE A 140 -8.45 -13.88 -3.50
CA ILE A 140 -8.10 -12.83 -4.48
C ILE A 140 -7.64 -11.54 -3.80
N VAL A 141 -8.23 -11.16 -2.66
CA VAL A 141 -7.93 -9.88 -2.01
C VAL A 141 -7.82 -10.05 -0.50
N VAL A 142 -6.76 -9.50 0.09
CA VAL A 142 -6.62 -9.37 1.54
C VAL A 142 -6.51 -7.88 1.87
N ASN A 143 -7.39 -7.39 2.73
CA ASN A 143 -7.36 -6.04 3.28
C ASN A 143 -6.87 -6.11 4.72
N VAL A 144 -5.87 -5.30 5.04
CA VAL A 144 -5.35 -5.09 6.40
C VAL A 144 -5.63 -3.65 6.77
N GLU A 145 -6.50 -3.45 7.76
CA GLU A 145 -6.84 -2.15 8.31
C GLU A 145 -6.18 -1.97 9.67
N ILE A 146 -5.62 -0.79 9.91
CA ILE A 146 -5.08 -0.35 11.21
C ILE A 146 -5.91 0.85 11.66
N PRO A 147 -7.01 0.66 12.41
CA PRO A 147 -7.99 1.71 12.69
C PRO A 147 -7.44 2.91 13.45
N GLU A 148 -6.49 2.67 14.36
CA GLU A 148 -5.87 3.71 15.19
C GLU A 148 -5.21 4.80 14.35
N ILE A 149 -4.52 4.40 13.28
CA ILE A 149 -3.84 5.31 12.36
C ILE A 149 -4.53 5.40 11.00
N LYS A 150 -5.79 4.94 10.88
CA LYS A 150 -6.61 4.97 9.64
C LYS A 150 -5.86 4.54 8.38
N THR A 151 -5.01 3.52 8.53
CA THR A 151 -4.20 2.97 7.44
C THR A 151 -4.89 1.75 6.86
N GLU A 152 -4.87 1.62 5.55
CA GLU A 152 -5.35 0.44 4.83
C GLU A 152 -4.25 -0.08 3.89
N VAL A 153 -4.03 -1.40 3.92
CA VAL A 153 -3.14 -2.10 3.01
C VAL A 153 -3.95 -3.17 2.28
N VAL A 154 -4.02 -3.08 0.96
CA VAL A 154 -4.79 -3.98 0.11
C VAL A 154 -3.84 -4.79 -0.75
N TYR A 155 -3.87 -6.11 -0.60
CA TYR A 155 -3.09 -7.04 -1.41
C TYR A 155 -4.01 -7.87 -2.32
N ARG A 156 -3.96 -7.57 -3.62
CA ARG A 156 -4.64 -8.28 -4.71
C ARG A 156 -3.69 -9.20 -5.46
N ASP A 157 -4.22 -10.00 -6.38
CA ASP A 157 -3.42 -10.90 -7.21
C ASP A 157 -2.38 -10.20 -8.08
N SER A 158 -2.62 -8.95 -8.48
CA SER A 158 -1.73 -8.20 -9.38
C SER A 158 -1.30 -6.82 -8.86
N SER A 159 -1.68 -6.47 -7.63
CA SER A 159 -1.34 -5.19 -7.04
C SER A 159 -1.29 -5.19 -5.53
N ILE A 160 -0.48 -4.28 -4.99
CA ILE A 160 -0.46 -3.89 -3.59
C ILE A 160 -0.77 -2.39 -3.52
N SER A 161 -1.71 -2.01 -2.67
CA SER A 161 -2.06 -0.61 -2.41
C SER A 161 -1.84 -0.31 -0.94
N VAL A 162 -1.20 0.81 -0.65
CA VAL A 162 -0.94 1.31 0.71
C VAL A 162 -1.54 2.71 0.81
N GLU A 163 -2.55 2.87 1.66
CA GLU A 163 -3.18 4.15 1.95
C GLU A 163 -2.82 4.60 3.37
N LEU A 164 -2.24 5.80 3.48
CA LEU A 164 -1.83 6.41 4.75
C LEU A 164 -2.44 7.80 4.92
N PRO A 165 -2.90 8.18 6.11
CA PRO A 165 -3.39 9.53 6.35
C PRO A 165 -2.25 10.53 6.56
N GLN A 166 -2.22 11.56 5.71
CA GLN A 166 -1.29 12.69 5.80
C GLN A 166 -1.36 13.40 7.17
N SER A 167 -2.52 13.37 7.84
CA SER A 167 -2.73 14.00 9.15
C SER A 167 -2.03 13.29 10.32
N LEU A 168 -1.73 11.99 10.19
CA LEU A 168 -1.13 11.21 11.29
C LEU A 168 0.33 10.80 10.98
N ILE A 169 0.65 10.40 9.75
CA ILE A 169 1.97 9.85 9.37
C ILE A 169 2.69 10.73 8.32
N GLY A 170 2.15 11.92 8.06
CA GLY A 170 2.74 12.86 7.10
C GLY A 170 4.19 13.19 7.44
N LYS A 171 5.04 13.23 6.40
CA LYS A 171 6.48 13.55 6.47
C LYS A 171 7.31 12.59 7.34
N ASN A 172 6.76 11.45 7.73
CA ASN A 172 7.44 10.46 8.56
C ASN A 172 7.67 9.11 7.85
N THR A 173 7.60 9.05 6.52
CA THR A 173 7.76 7.80 5.77
C THR A 173 9.00 7.79 4.89
N GLU A 174 9.64 6.63 4.79
CA GLU A 174 10.71 6.28 3.84
C GLU A 174 10.44 4.91 3.19
N GLY A 175 11.18 4.57 2.12
CA GLY A 175 10.98 3.35 1.34
C GLY A 175 10.56 3.64 -0.10
N GLN A 176 10.13 2.60 -0.82
CA GLN A 176 9.77 2.70 -2.25
C GLN A 176 8.55 3.59 -2.52
N CYS A 177 7.66 3.76 -1.54
CA CYS A 177 6.53 4.71 -1.65
C CYS A 177 6.94 6.17 -1.41
N GLY A 178 8.18 6.41 -0.99
CA GLY A 178 8.72 7.74 -0.70
C GLY A 178 8.13 8.39 0.57
N MET A 179 8.42 9.68 0.71
CA MET A 179 7.91 10.49 1.82
C MET A 179 6.50 11.00 1.52
N LEU A 180 5.55 10.71 2.41
CA LEU A 180 4.19 11.21 2.36
C LEU A 180 4.16 12.72 2.64
N ASN A 181 4.12 13.53 1.59
CA ASN A 181 4.06 14.98 1.71
C ASN A 181 3.19 15.60 0.61
N LEU A 182 1.87 15.45 0.76
CA LEU A 182 0.89 15.98 -0.19
C LEU A 182 0.83 17.51 -0.21
N LEU A 183 1.26 18.18 0.86
CA LEU A 183 1.30 19.65 0.95
C LEU A 183 2.44 20.29 0.13
N LYS A 184 3.29 19.49 -0.51
CA LYS A 184 4.37 19.99 -1.37
C LYS A 184 3.86 20.45 -2.74
N TYR A 185 2.64 20.09 -3.13
CA TYR A 185 2.05 20.38 -4.44
C TYR A 185 0.87 21.36 -4.24
N PRO A 186 1.12 22.69 -4.30
CA PRO A 186 0.07 23.71 -4.24
C PRO A 186 -0.73 23.82 -5.54
#